data_AF-A0A0C9TW35-F1
#
_entry.id   AF-A0A0C9TW35-F1
#
_cell.length_a   1.000
_cell.length_b   1.000
_cell.length_c   1.000
_cell.angle_alpha   90.00
_cell.angle_beta   90.00
_cell.angle_gamma   90.00
#
_symmetry.space_group_name_H-M   'P 1'
#
loop_
_entity.id
_entity.type
_entity.pdbx_description
1 polymer ?
#
loop_
_entity_poly.entity_id
_entity_poly.type
_entity_poly.pdbx_seq_one_letter_code
_entity_poly.pdbx_strand_id
1 'polypeptide(L)'
;DDYIFSAIAANGVAKPGSPIPHDTIQKWLDEFVLAAKIKIGKARLTIHCFHRGGAQYRFMEAPIRKCWSLAVVKWWGGWAQGEHISQLFAKSTSQHIYYVPKIA
;
A
#
# COMPACT_ATOMS: atom_id res chain seq x y z
N ASP A 1 -7.26 -26.31 -7.69
CA ASP A 1 -7.17 -25.00 -7.01
C ASP A 1 -5.84 -24.88 -6.28
N ASP A 2 -5.10 -23.81 -6.53
CA ASP A 2 -3.82 -23.52 -5.88
C ASP A 2 -3.69 -22.00 -5.63
N TYR A 3 -2.82 -21.62 -4.72
CA TYR A 3 -2.55 -20.21 -4.40
C TYR A 3 -1.51 -19.64 -5.37
N ILE A 4 -1.70 -18.40 -5.82
CA ILE A 4 -0.67 -17.67 -6.61
C ILE A 4 0.66 -17.60 -5.87
N PHE A 5 0.59 -17.48 -4.54
CA PHE A 5 1.73 -17.49 -3.63
C PHE A 5 1.58 -18.62 -2.62
N SER A 6 2.15 -19.78 -2.94
CA SER A 6 2.13 -20.95 -2.07
C SER A 6 3.22 -20.85 -0.98
N ALA A 7 2.98 -21.50 0.16
CA ALA A 7 3.98 -21.61 1.22
C ALA A 7 5.27 -22.27 0.72
N ILE A 8 6.42 -21.77 1.15
CA ILE A 8 7.73 -22.36 0.82
C ILE A 8 8.22 -23.15 2.03
N ALA A 9 8.55 -24.42 1.82
CA ALA A 9 9.16 -25.28 2.84
C ALA A 9 10.60 -24.83 3.14
N ALA A 10 11.14 -25.23 4.29
CA ALA A 10 12.52 -24.92 4.68
C ALA A 10 13.58 -25.42 3.67
N ASN A 11 13.26 -26.43 2.85
CA ASN A 11 14.11 -26.93 1.78
C ASN A 11 13.98 -26.12 0.46
N GLY A 12 13.25 -25.01 0.45
CA GLY A 12 13.03 -24.15 -0.72
C GLY A 12 11.95 -24.63 -1.69
N VAL A 13 11.27 -25.74 -1.39
CA VAL A 13 10.22 -26.29 -2.26
C VAL A 13 8.87 -25.66 -1.95
N ALA A 14 8.17 -25.19 -2.97
CA ALA A 14 6.80 -24.70 -2.83
C ALA A 14 5.85 -25.82 -2.38
N LYS A 15 4.87 -25.50 -1.54
CA LYS A 15 3.82 -26.40 -1.08
C LYS A 15 2.48 -26.01 -1.73
N PRO A 16 2.15 -26.59 -2.90
CA PRO A 16 0.84 -26.41 -3.52
C PRO A 16 -0.31 -26.62 -2.54
N GLY A 17 -1.38 -25.84 -2.67
CA GLY A 17 -2.59 -25.90 -1.85
C GLY A 17 -2.43 -25.32 -0.44
N SER A 18 -1.26 -24.79 -0.08
CA SER A 18 -1.03 -24.09 1.19
C SER A 18 -0.70 -22.62 0.96
N PRO A 19 -1.46 -21.66 1.53
CA PRO A 19 -1.13 -20.25 1.41
C PRO A 19 0.09 -19.91 2.29
N ILE A 20 0.83 -18.87 1.91
CA ILE A 20 1.85 -18.31 2.81
C ILE A 20 1.16 -17.75 4.06
N PRO A 21 1.59 -18.12 5.28
CA PRO A 21 1.05 -17.55 6.51
C PRO A 21 1.31 -16.04 6.62
N HIS A 22 0.35 -15.30 7.16
CA HIS A 22 0.49 -13.85 7.37
C HIS A 22 1.75 -13.49 8.18
N ASP A 23 2.05 -14.25 9.23
CA ASP A 23 3.22 -13.99 10.08
C ASP A 23 4.54 -14.21 9.35
N THR A 24 4.57 -15.11 8.37
CA THR A 24 5.72 -15.29 7.48
C THR A 24 5.96 -14.04 6.63
N ILE A 25 4.90 -13.46 6.07
CA ILE A 25 4.99 -12.19 5.31
C ILE A 25 5.47 -11.06 6.22
N GLN A 26 4.91 -10.94 7.44
CA GLN A 26 5.33 -9.89 8.37
C GLN A 26 6.81 -10.04 8.77
N LYS A 27 7.28 -11.27 8.99
CA LYS A 27 8.70 -11.54 9.27
C LYS A 27 9.60 -11.10 8.12
N TRP A 28 9.25 -11.44 6.88
CA TRP A 28 10.00 -10.99 5.70
C TRP A 28 9.98 -9.47 5.55
N LEU A 29 8.87 -8.81 5.83
CA LEU A 29 8.81 -7.34 5.84
C LEU A 29 9.77 -6.75 6.87
N ASP A 30 9.81 -7.29 8.08
CA ASP A 30 10.72 -6.83 9.13
C ASP A 30 12.19 -7.02 8.71
N GLU A 31 12.52 -8.15 8.07
CA GLU A 31 13.86 -8.42 7.49
C GLU A 31 14.22 -7.44 6.36
N PHE A 32 13.30 -7.16 5.44
CA PHE A 32 13.54 -6.21 4.34
C PHE A 32 13.72 -4.77 4.84
N VAL A 33 12.93 -4.34 5.82
CA VAL A 33 13.05 -3.01 6.44
C VAL A 33 14.41 -2.84 7.10
N LEU A 34 14.86 -3.87 7.83
CA LEU A 34 16.17 -3.89 8.46
C LEU A 34 17.29 -3.82 7.42
N ALA A 35 17.23 -4.66 6.39
CA ALA A 35 18.22 -4.71 5.31
C ALA A 35 18.30 -3.40 4.51
N ALA A 36 17.14 -2.78 4.22
CA ALA A 36 17.05 -1.49 3.54
C ALA A 36 17.41 -0.29 4.42
N LYS A 37 17.70 -0.50 5.72
CA LYS A 37 18.09 0.54 6.68
C LYS A 37 17.08 1.68 6.77
N ILE A 38 15.79 1.37 6.63
CA ILE A 38 14.73 2.37 6.68
C ILE A 38 14.57 2.86 8.13
N LYS A 39 14.76 4.16 8.34
CA LYS A 39 14.66 4.78 9.67
C LYS A 39 13.19 5.03 10.04
N ILE A 40 12.55 4.05 10.67
CA ILE A 40 11.15 4.14 11.11
C ILE A 40 10.99 4.35 12.64
N GLY A 41 12.09 4.57 13.36
CA GLY A 41 12.09 4.79 14.80
C GLY A 41 11.53 3.58 15.55
N LYS A 42 10.51 3.80 16.40
CA LYS A 42 9.80 2.73 17.14
C LYS A 42 8.62 2.13 16.37
N ALA A 43 8.36 2.59 15.13
CA ALA A 43 7.26 2.06 14.33
C ALA A 43 7.65 0.73 13.65
N ARG A 44 6.64 -0.01 13.19
CA ARG A 44 6.82 -1.22 12.38
C ARG A 44 6.02 -1.09 11.09
N LEU A 45 6.63 -1.39 9.95
CA LEU A 45 5.89 -1.45 8.69
C LEU A 45 5.10 -2.76 8.64
N THR A 46 3.83 -2.63 8.30
CA THR A 46 2.92 -3.76 8.10
C THR A 46 2.40 -3.72 6.66
N ILE A 47 1.75 -4.79 6.23
CA ILE A 47 1.05 -4.84 4.93
C ILE A 47 0.09 -3.63 4.80
N HIS A 48 -0.59 -3.26 5.90
CA HIS A 48 -1.49 -2.10 5.94
C HIS A 48 -0.78 -0.77 5.68
N CYS A 49 0.48 -0.63 6.11
CA CYS A 49 1.30 0.56 5.83
C CYS A 49 1.56 0.69 4.32
N PHE A 50 1.87 -0.41 3.64
CA PHE A 50 2.08 -0.40 2.18
C PHE A 50 0.80 -0.13 1.41
N HIS A 51 -0.33 -0.69 1.87
CA HIS A 51 -1.64 -0.40 1.28
C HIS A 51 -1.99 1.09 1.38
N ARG A 52 -1.84 1.68 2.59
CA ARG A 52 -2.08 3.12 2.81
C ARG A 52 -1.09 4.00 2.05
N GLY A 53 0.20 3.67 2.11
CA GLY A 53 1.26 4.42 1.43
C GLY A 53 1.10 4.38 -0.10
N GLY A 54 0.69 3.25 -0.66
CA GLY A 54 0.39 3.12 -2.09
C GLY A 54 -0.79 3.99 -2.52
N ALA A 55 -1.86 4.01 -1.74
CA ALA A 55 -3.01 4.89 -1.97
C ALA A 55 -2.61 6.38 -1.89
N GLN A 56 -1.82 6.77 -0.87
CA GLN A 56 -1.30 8.13 -0.73
C GLN A 56 -0.40 8.52 -1.91
N TYR A 57 0.51 7.64 -2.30
CA TYR A 57 1.41 7.89 -3.43
C TYR A 57 0.61 8.09 -4.72
N ARG A 58 -0.34 7.19 -5.02
CA ARG A 58 -1.17 7.32 -6.21
C ARG A 58 -2.08 8.54 -6.17
N PHE A 59 -2.51 8.99 -5.00
CA PHE A 59 -3.36 10.17 -4.93
C PHE A 59 -2.56 11.48 -5.05
N MET A 60 -1.38 11.57 -4.40
CA MET A 60 -0.69 12.85 -4.16
C MET A 60 0.74 12.93 -4.70
N GLU A 61 1.52 11.85 -4.64
CA GLU A 61 2.97 11.89 -4.85
C GLU A 61 3.41 11.38 -6.23
N ALA A 62 2.53 10.68 -6.94
CA ALA A 62 2.81 10.19 -8.27
C ALA A 62 3.03 11.38 -9.24
N PRO A 63 3.85 11.22 -10.29
CA PRO A 63 4.00 12.26 -11.30
C PRO A 63 2.66 12.71 -11.87
N ILE A 64 2.57 13.98 -12.26
CA ILE A 64 1.37 14.53 -12.90
C ILE A 64 0.96 13.61 -14.07
N ARG A 65 -0.35 13.27 -14.16
CA ARG A 65 -0.97 12.26 -15.05
C ARG A 65 -0.81 10.79 -14.63
N LYS A 66 -0.04 10.48 -13.58
CA LYS A 66 -0.01 9.15 -12.94
C LYS A 66 -0.76 9.13 -11.61
N CYS A 67 -1.22 10.28 -11.14
CA CYS A 67 -2.12 10.38 -10.00
C CYS A 67 -3.49 9.77 -10.34
N TRP A 68 -4.09 9.14 -9.35
CA TRP A 68 -5.42 8.57 -9.41
C TRP A 68 -6.42 9.54 -8.79
N SER A 69 -7.63 9.57 -9.34
CA SER A 69 -8.73 10.29 -8.70
C SER A 69 -9.10 9.61 -7.38
N LEU A 70 -9.79 10.35 -6.50
CA LEU A 70 -10.27 9.80 -5.23
C LEU A 70 -11.18 8.58 -5.45
N ALA A 71 -11.95 8.56 -6.54
CA ALA A 71 -12.81 7.43 -6.88
C ALA A 71 -11.98 6.17 -7.22
N VAL A 72 -10.91 6.31 -8.00
CA VAL A 72 -10.02 5.18 -8.35
C VAL A 72 -9.29 4.67 -7.13
N VAL A 73 -8.80 5.56 -6.27
CA VAL A 73 -8.14 5.16 -5.02
C VAL A 73 -9.12 4.44 -4.10
N LYS A 74 -10.34 4.96 -3.94
CA LYS A 74 -11.43 4.32 -3.17
C LYS A 74 -11.72 2.90 -3.66
N TRP A 75 -11.87 2.74 -4.96
CA TRP A 75 -12.10 1.44 -5.59
C TRP A 75 -10.90 0.50 -5.37
N TRP A 76 -9.69 0.97 -5.60
CA TRP A 76 -8.48 0.15 -5.46
C TRP A 76 -8.26 -0.35 -4.04
N GLY A 77 -8.47 0.50 -3.03
CA GLY A 77 -8.30 0.10 -1.63
C GLY A 77 -9.53 -0.52 -0.97
N GLY A 78 -10.59 -0.81 -1.75
CA GLY A 78 -11.78 -1.49 -1.26
C GLY A 78 -12.62 -0.69 -0.26
N TRP A 79 -12.56 0.64 -0.32
CA TRP A 79 -13.32 1.50 0.59
C TRP A 79 -14.81 1.54 0.21
N ALA A 80 -15.66 1.38 1.21
CA ALA A 80 -17.11 1.46 1.01
C ALA A 80 -17.58 2.91 0.80
N GLN A 81 -18.72 3.05 0.14
CA GLN A 81 -19.33 4.37 -0.05
C GLN A 81 -19.73 4.97 1.30
N GLY A 82 -19.21 6.16 1.61
CA GLY A 82 -19.45 6.85 2.88
C GLY A 82 -18.33 6.72 3.91
N GLU A 83 -17.33 5.86 3.69
CA GLU A 83 -16.17 5.81 4.58
C GLU A 83 -15.32 7.08 4.50
N HIS A 84 -15.05 7.66 5.68
CA HIS A 84 -14.31 8.90 5.81
C HIS A 84 -12.79 8.65 5.77
N ILE A 85 -12.23 8.69 4.56
CA ILE A 85 -10.79 8.51 4.32
C ILE A 85 -9.99 9.81 4.29
N SER A 86 -10.63 10.94 4.57
CA SER A 86 -10.03 12.28 4.49
C SER A 86 -8.76 12.39 5.34
N GLN A 87 -8.73 11.71 6.49
CA GLN A 87 -7.57 11.69 7.39
C GLN A 87 -6.31 11.05 6.76
N LEU A 88 -6.48 10.17 5.76
CA LEU A 88 -5.37 9.55 5.03
C LEU A 88 -4.70 10.53 4.05
N PHE A 89 -5.44 11.51 3.53
CA PHE A 89 -4.96 12.44 2.51
C PHE A 89 -4.84 13.89 3.01
N ALA A 90 -5.26 14.17 4.25
CA ALA A 90 -5.35 15.53 4.80
C ALA A 90 -4.01 16.21 5.11
N LYS A 91 -2.86 15.52 5.05
CA LYS A 91 -1.56 16.09 5.42
C LYS A 91 -0.73 16.67 4.26
N SER A 92 -1.29 16.81 3.05
CA SER A 92 -0.58 17.44 1.92
C SER A 92 -1.42 18.48 1.18
N THR A 93 -2.14 19.34 1.89
CA THR A 93 -2.78 20.53 1.28
C THR A 93 -1.92 21.79 1.35
N SER A 94 -0.68 21.73 1.86
CA SER A 94 0.16 22.92 1.99
C SER A 94 1.18 23.17 0.89
N GLN A 95 1.31 22.36 -0.18
CA GLN A 95 2.23 22.74 -1.27
C GLN A 95 1.81 22.52 -2.71
N HIS A 96 0.76 21.77 -3.09
CA HIS A 96 0.40 21.64 -4.51
C HIS A 96 -1.02 22.11 -4.78
N ILE A 97 -1.05 23.28 -5.43
CA ILE A 97 -2.16 23.99 -6.04
C ILE A 97 -3.11 23.00 -6.72
N TYR A 98 -4.38 22.98 -6.30
CA TYR A 98 -5.47 22.40 -7.07
C TYR A 98 -5.54 23.12 -8.43
N TYR A 99 -4.93 22.57 -9.47
CA TYR A 99 -5.28 22.93 -10.84
C TYR A 99 -6.46 22.07 -11.26
N VAL A 100 -7.67 22.61 -11.12
CA VAL A 100 -8.86 22.10 -11.81
C VAL A 100 -8.91 22.85 -13.14
N PRO A 101 -8.63 22.23 -14.29
CA PRO A 101 -8.88 22.88 -15.57
C PRO A 101 -10.38 23.15 -15.66
N LYS A 102 -10.77 24.42 -15.68
CA LYS A 102 -12.10 24.80 -16.16
C LYS A 102 -12.16 24.37 -17.63
N ILE A 103 -12.98 23.37 -17.91
CA ILE A 103 -13.36 23.04 -19.28
C ILE A 103 -14.28 24.18 -19.72
N ALA A 104 -13.84 24.93 -20.73
CA ALA A 104 -14.64 25.95 -21.41
C ALA A 104 -15.62 25.28 -22.37
#